data_AF-A0A1I2NZM2-F1
#
_entry.id   AF-A0A1I2NZM2-F1
#
_cell.length_a   1.000
_cell.length_b   1.000
_cell.length_c   1.000
_cell.angle_alpha   90.00
_cell.angle_beta   90.00
_cell.angle_gamma   90.00
#
_symmetry.space_group_name_H-M   'P 1'
#
loop_
_entity.id
_entity.type
_entity.pdbx_description
1 polymer ?
#
loop_
_entity_poly.entity_id
_entity_poly.type
_entity_poly.pdbx_seq_one_letter_code
_entity_poly.pdbx_strand_id
1 'polypeptide(L)'
;MGFFFLLAGYFCVSSYDRKGARQFLKERLVRLGIPILVFGFVLGPLTVALAETARGASFFESWGELMLGGHFNIGPLWFALALLLFSFAYVLWRVVMPYAQSSEGIVPRQTHLIAAAIVTGMLSFLLRLWVPVGQERWLMQIGYFGSYVVLFAAGCATARSRWLERIEGSTARPWRITAWICAPLLFVYGLLAGAARGVPFDTSGGWTLPALAYAFWEPLVAWGIILGMLWRFRVGGARHSAWAGSAYAAYILHPPVVVALGLLLADPVLPNSLRFAIAGLVGVLLSFLLGRFMLRIPGAKRVL
;
A
#
# COMPACT_ATOMS: atom_id res chain seq x y z
N MET A 1 -2.86 -0.81 0.65
CA MET A 1 -1.75 -0.94 -0.32
C MET A 1 -2.06 -1.83 -1.54
N GLY A 2 -3.09 -2.69 -1.51
CA GLY A 2 -3.37 -3.64 -2.61
C GLY A 2 -3.42 -3.03 -4.01
N PHE A 3 -4.05 -1.87 -4.20
CA PHE A 3 -4.10 -1.22 -5.52
C PHE A 3 -2.71 -0.95 -6.11
N PHE A 4 -1.73 -0.58 -5.27
CA PHE A 4 -0.36 -0.40 -5.74
C PHE A 4 0.31 -1.73 -6.12
N PHE A 5 -0.02 -2.84 -5.46
CA PHE A 5 0.44 -4.17 -5.88
C PHE A 5 -0.15 -4.58 -7.24
N LEU A 6 -1.42 -4.24 -7.52
CA LEU A 6 -2.03 -4.43 -8.83
C LEU A 6 -1.25 -3.71 -9.93
N LEU A 7 -1.00 -2.41 -9.73
CA LEU A 7 -0.24 -1.60 -10.68
C LEU A 7 1.21 -2.08 -10.79
N ALA A 8 1.84 -2.45 -9.66
CA ALA A 8 3.20 -2.97 -9.65
C ALA A 8 3.31 -4.27 -10.46
N GLY A 9 2.37 -5.21 -10.30
CA GLY A 9 2.31 -6.43 -11.11
C GLY A 9 2.10 -6.14 -12.59
N TYR A 10 1.18 -5.22 -12.91
CA TYR A 10 0.91 -4.79 -14.29
C TYR A 10 2.16 -4.24 -15.00
N PHE A 11 2.91 -3.34 -14.34
CA PHE A 11 4.14 -2.79 -14.89
C PHE A 11 5.36 -3.72 -14.74
N CYS A 12 5.29 -4.73 -13.87
CA CYS A 12 6.35 -5.72 -13.69
C CYS A 12 6.62 -6.47 -14.99
N VAL A 13 5.55 -6.99 -15.63
CA VAL A 13 5.64 -7.79 -16.86
C VAL A 13 6.33 -7.02 -17.97
N SER A 14 5.86 -5.81 -18.29
CA SER A 14 6.41 -5.00 -19.37
C SER A 14 7.84 -4.52 -19.09
N SER A 15 8.18 -4.25 -17.83
CA SER A 15 9.55 -3.89 -17.47
C SER A 15 10.50 -5.10 -17.50
N TYR A 16 10.04 -6.29 -17.15
CA TYR A 16 10.83 -7.52 -17.23
C TYR A 16 11.06 -7.91 -18.68
N ASP A 17 10.00 -7.97 -19.50
CA ASP A 17 10.11 -8.38 -20.91
C ASP A 17 11.04 -7.46 -21.72
N ARG A 18 11.14 -6.18 -21.37
CA ARG A 18 12.06 -5.22 -22.02
C ARG A 18 13.52 -5.34 -21.57
N LYS A 19 13.78 -5.73 -20.32
CA LYS A 19 15.11 -5.62 -19.69
C LYS A 19 15.78 -6.97 -19.43
N GLY A 20 15.00 -8.05 -19.36
CA GLY A 20 15.45 -9.33 -18.85
C GLY A 20 15.69 -9.33 -17.32
N ALA A 21 15.93 -10.51 -16.77
CA ALA A 21 16.00 -10.75 -15.32
C ALA A 21 17.06 -9.89 -14.59
N ARG A 22 18.31 -9.91 -15.07
CA ARG A 22 19.44 -9.25 -14.38
C ARG A 22 19.25 -7.74 -14.29
N GLN A 23 18.95 -7.08 -15.41
CA GLN A 23 18.78 -5.63 -15.43
C GLN A 23 17.51 -5.20 -14.70
N PHE A 24 16.41 -5.97 -14.82
CA PHE A 24 15.19 -5.72 -14.05
C PHE A 24 15.45 -5.72 -12.54
N LEU A 25 16.11 -6.76 -12.00
CA LEU A 25 16.40 -6.86 -10.57
C LEU A 25 17.37 -5.77 -10.10
N LYS A 26 18.42 -5.47 -10.88
CA LYS A 26 19.36 -4.40 -10.55
C LYS A 26 18.64 -3.06 -10.39
N GLU A 27 17.76 -2.72 -11.32
CA GLU A 27 17.01 -1.46 -11.23
C GLU A 27 16.02 -1.43 -10.06
N ARG A 28 15.35 -2.56 -9.76
CA ARG A 28 14.45 -2.66 -8.59
C ARG A 28 15.22 -2.54 -7.28
N LEU A 29 16.38 -3.17 -7.17
CA LEU A 29 17.27 -3.05 -6.00
C LEU A 29 17.74 -1.62 -5.78
N VAL A 30 18.11 -0.91 -6.84
CA VAL A 30 18.50 0.50 -6.74
C VAL A 30 17.31 1.37 -6.34
N ARG A 31 16.16 1.23 -7.00
CA ARG A 31 15.00 2.12 -6.79
C ARG A 31 14.20 1.83 -5.54
N LEU A 32 14.25 0.61 -5.00
CA LEU A 32 13.51 0.23 -3.78
C LEU A 32 14.47 -0.02 -2.62
N GLY A 33 15.57 -0.75 -2.84
CA GLY A 33 16.53 -1.11 -1.80
C GLY A 33 17.26 0.09 -1.21
N ILE A 34 17.74 1.03 -2.04
CA ILE A 34 18.40 2.24 -1.51
C ILE A 34 17.44 3.06 -0.66
N PRO A 35 16.19 3.39 -1.10
CA PRO A 35 15.23 4.08 -0.25
C PRO A 35 14.89 3.34 1.05
N ILE A 36 14.80 2.01 1.04
CA ILE A 36 14.56 1.22 2.25
C ILE A 36 15.70 1.42 3.26
N LEU A 37 16.96 1.36 2.80
CA LEU A 37 18.12 1.53 3.69
C LEU A 37 18.24 2.97 4.20
N VAL A 38 18.10 3.95 3.31
CA VAL A 38 18.15 5.38 3.67
C VAL A 38 17.02 5.73 4.63
N PHE A 39 15.80 5.26 4.35
CA PHE A 39 14.69 5.47 5.28
C PHE A 39 14.98 4.75 6.60
N GLY A 40 15.31 3.46 6.54
CA GLY A 40 15.47 2.60 7.70
C GLY A 40 16.51 3.06 8.71
N PHE A 41 17.66 3.55 8.25
CA PHE A 41 18.76 3.99 9.11
C PHE A 41 18.81 5.49 9.37
N VAL A 42 18.09 6.31 8.59
CA VAL A 42 18.17 7.78 8.71
C VAL A 42 16.81 8.37 9.04
N LEU A 43 15.83 8.22 8.16
CA LEU A 43 14.52 8.88 8.31
C LEU A 43 13.63 8.22 9.38
N GLY A 44 13.73 6.91 9.54
CA GLY A 44 13.05 6.15 10.58
C GLY A 44 13.52 6.60 11.97
N PRO A 45 14.82 6.51 12.29
CA PRO A 45 15.40 7.09 13.50
C PRO A 45 15.08 8.57 13.70
N LEU A 46 15.13 9.38 12.63
CA LEU A 46 14.75 10.79 12.69
C LEU A 46 13.30 10.97 13.15
N THR A 47 12.40 10.14 12.62
CA THR A 47 10.97 10.17 12.98
C THR A 47 10.76 9.76 14.44
N VAL A 48 11.52 8.77 14.94
CA VAL A 48 11.48 8.35 16.34
C VAL A 48 12.02 9.44 17.26
N ALA A 49 13.18 10.02 16.93
CA ALA A 49 13.79 11.10 17.70
C ALA A 49 12.88 12.34 17.76
N LEU A 50 12.19 12.69 16.66
CA LEU A 50 11.17 13.73 16.68
C LEU A 50 10.05 13.39 17.67
N ALA A 51 9.51 12.17 17.63
CA ALA A 51 8.45 11.78 18.56
C ALA A 51 8.91 11.79 20.03
N GLU A 52 10.19 11.53 20.30
CA GLU A 52 10.78 11.57 21.64
C GLU A 52 10.88 12.97 22.23
N THR A 53 10.91 14.04 21.41
CA THR A 53 10.93 15.41 21.95
C THR A 53 9.67 15.74 22.74
N ALA A 54 8.54 15.10 22.42
CA ALA A 54 7.30 15.22 23.21
C ALA A 54 7.46 14.74 24.66
N ARG A 55 8.46 13.88 24.91
CA ARG A 55 8.80 13.32 26.22
C ARG A 55 9.97 14.06 26.89
N GLY A 56 10.40 15.19 26.33
CA GLY A 56 11.49 16.01 26.86
C GLY A 56 12.90 15.58 26.43
N ALA A 57 13.04 14.61 25.53
CA ALA A 57 14.34 14.20 25.01
C ALA A 57 14.93 15.23 24.02
N SER A 58 16.25 15.31 23.98
CA SER A 58 16.97 16.14 22.99
C SER A 58 16.95 15.47 21.62
N PHE A 59 16.40 16.17 20.61
CA PHE A 59 16.27 15.64 19.25
C PHE A 59 17.59 15.16 18.65
N PHE A 60 18.64 15.99 18.71
CA PHE A 60 19.92 15.68 18.06
C PHE A 60 20.68 14.55 18.77
N GLU A 61 20.58 14.48 20.10
CA GLU A 61 21.18 13.40 20.89
C GLU A 61 20.45 12.08 20.61
N SER A 62 19.12 12.04 20.75
CA SER A 62 18.31 10.85 20.41
C SER A 62 18.57 10.38 18.98
N TRP A 63 18.58 11.28 18.00
CA TRP A 63 18.78 10.90 16.61
C TRP A 63 20.20 10.37 16.37
N GLY A 64 21.22 11.03 16.94
CA GLY A 64 22.61 10.58 16.86
C GLY A 64 22.81 9.21 17.50
N GLU A 65 22.25 8.98 18.69
CA GLU A 65 22.29 7.69 19.38
C GLU A 65 21.62 6.58 18.58
N LEU A 66 20.42 6.82 18.03
CA LEU A 66 19.71 5.84 17.22
C LEU A 66 20.47 5.53 15.92
N MET A 67 21.08 6.52 15.28
CA MET A 67 21.89 6.32 14.08
C MET A 67 23.18 5.54 14.37
N LEU A 68 23.93 5.93 15.42
CA LEU A 68 25.18 5.28 15.80
C LEU A 68 24.97 3.87 16.35
N GLY A 69 23.85 3.66 17.07
CA GLY A 69 23.41 2.35 17.53
C GLY A 69 22.90 1.43 16.40
N GLY A 70 22.83 1.92 15.16
CA GLY A 70 22.38 1.14 14.01
C GLY A 70 20.89 0.77 14.07
N HIS A 71 20.07 1.58 14.76
CA HIS A 71 18.65 1.30 14.92
C HIS A 71 17.93 1.39 13.58
N PHE A 72 17.32 0.29 13.15
CA PHE A 72 16.63 0.20 11.86
C PHE A 72 15.10 0.27 12.06
N ASN A 73 14.46 1.28 11.47
CA ASN A 73 13.01 1.41 11.46
C ASN A 73 12.48 1.52 10.03
N ILE A 74 11.88 0.44 9.53
CA ILE A 74 11.38 0.38 8.15
C ILE A 74 10.22 1.34 7.89
N GLY A 75 9.45 1.70 8.92
CA GLY A 75 8.23 2.49 8.83
C GLY A 75 7.35 2.08 7.64
N PRO A 76 6.83 3.01 6.83
CA PRO A 76 5.99 2.68 5.70
C PRO A 76 6.73 1.92 4.59
N LEU A 77 8.07 1.99 4.51
CA LEU A 77 8.86 1.38 3.43
C LEU A 77 8.83 -0.16 3.45
N TRP A 78 8.15 -0.79 4.41
CA TRP A 78 7.78 -2.20 4.35
C TRP A 78 7.07 -2.55 3.03
N PHE A 79 6.29 -1.62 2.47
CA PHE A 79 5.64 -1.81 1.17
C PHE A 79 6.67 -1.91 0.03
N ALA A 80 7.72 -1.07 0.06
CA ALA A 80 8.80 -1.15 -0.92
C ALA A 80 9.59 -2.46 -0.79
N LEU A 81 9.81 -2.93 0.44
CA LEU A 81 10.41 -4.25 0.70
C LEU A 81 9.55 -5.37 0.12
N ALA A 82 8.23 -5.33 0.37
CA ALA A 82 7.30 -6.30 -0.21
C ALA A 82 7.33 -6.26 -1.74
N LEU A 83 7.34 -5.08 -2.37
CA LEU A 83 7.49 -4.97 -3.83
C LEU A 83 8.79 -5.58 -4.36
N LEU A 84 9.89 -5.45 -3.61
CA LEU A 84 11.16 -6.07 -3.95
C LEU A 84 11.07 -7.60 -3.88
N LEU A 85 10.46 -8.15 -2.82
CA LEU A 85 10.20 -9.60 -2.67
C LEU A 85 9.33 -10.13 -3.82
N PHE A 86 8.25 -9.43 -4.16
CA PHE A 86 7.38 -9.79 -5.29
C PHE A 86 8.10 -9.71 -6.63
N SER A 87 9.02 -8.75 -6.79
CA SER A 87 9.86 -8.66 -7.99
C SER A 87 10.80 -9.86 -8.11
N PHE A 88 11.41 -10.29 -7.01
CA PHE A 88 12.23 -11.52 -6.98
C PHE A 88 11.39 -12.77 -7.27
N ALA A 89 10.24 -12.92 -6.61
CA ALA A 89 9.33 -14.03 -6.84
C ALA A 89 8.85 -14.10 -8.30
N TYR A 90 8.55 -12.96 -8.92
CA TYR A 90 8.18 -12.89 -10.32
C TYR A 90 9.32 -13.35 -11.26
N VAL A 91 10.55 -12.93 -11.00
CA VAL A 91 11.71 -13.35 -11.80
C VAL A 91 11.95 -14.85 -11.64
N LEU A 92 11.92 -15.36 -10.41
CA LEU A 92 12.05 -16.79 -10.13
C LEU A 92 10.98 -17.58 -10.89
N TRP A 93 9.73 -17.14 -10.82
CA TRP A 93 8.63 -17.75 -11.56
C TRP A 93 8.90 -17.77 -13.08
N ARG A 94 9.36 -16.66 -13.67
CA ARG A 94 9.67 -16.58 -15.11
C ARG A 94 10.86 -17.42 -15.54
N VAL A 95 11.80 -17.69 -14.65
CA VAL A 95 12.97 -18.55 -14.90
C VAL A 95 12.56 -20.03 -14.82
N VAL A 96 11.74 -20.40 -13.83
CA VAL A 96 11.29 -21.78 -13.62
C VAL A 96 10.19 -22.20 -14.59
N MET A 97 9.30 -21.27 -14.94
CA MET A 97 8.22 -21.47 -15.91
C MET A 97 8.43 -20.55 -17.12
N PRO A 98 9.18 -20.99 -18.14
CA PRO A 98 9.36 -20.24 -19.38
C PRO A 98 8.00 -20.01 -20.05
N TYR A 99 7.45 -18.82 -19.86
CA TYR A 99 6.17 -18.45 -20.43
C TYR A 99 6.35 -18.10 -21.92
N ALA A 100 5.53 -18.70 -22.79
CA ALA A 100 5.59 -18.43 -24.21
C ALA A 100 5.35 -16.94 -24.49
N GLN A 101 6.25 -16.32 -25.26
CA GLN A 101 6.12 -14.90 -25.62
C GLN A 101 4.82 -14.59 -26.39
N SER A 102 4.20 -15.60 -27.01
CA SER A 102 2.95 -15.51 -27.77
C SER A 102 1.67 -15.55 -26.95
N SER A 103 1.74 -15.76 -25.63
CA SER A 103 0.51 -15.83 -24.83
C SER A 103 -0.17 -14.46 -24.72
N GLU A 104 -1.41 -14.41 -25.19
CA GLU A 104 -2.31 -13.28 -25.04
C GLU A 104 -2.68 -13.08 -23.57
N GLY A 105 -2.71 -11.82 -23.11
CA GLY A 105 -3.10 -11.54 -21.73
C GLY A 105 -4.57 -11.85 -21.46
N ILE A 106 -4.91 -12.02 -20.18
CA ILE A 106 -6.29 -12.36 -19.78
C ILE A 106 -7.16 -11.10 -19.81
N VAL A 107 -8.38 -11.20 -20.34
CA VAL A 107 -9.45 -10.20 -20.16
C VAL A 107 -10.44 -10.75 -19.12
N PRO A 108 -10.43 -10.24 -17.88
CA PRO A 108 -11.29 -10.72 -16.81
C PRO A 108 -12.77 -10.55 -17.13
N ARG A 109 -13.50 -11.67 -17.10
CA ARG A 109 -14.98 -11.69 -16.96
C ARG A 109 -15.39 -11.47 -15.51
N GLN A 110 -16.66 -11.14 -15.27
CA GLN A 110 -17.21 -10.96 -13.92
C GLN A 110 -16.96 -12.18 -13.01
N THR A 111 -17.06 -13.40 -13.54
CA THR A 111 -16.78 -14.63 -12.81
C THR A 111 -15.35 -14.69 -12.27
N HIS A 112 -14.35 -14.22 -13.02
CA HIS A 112 -12.97 -14.16 -12.57
C HIS A 112 -12.79 -13.15 -11.44
N LEU A 113 -13.51 -12.02 -11.49
CA LEU A 113 -13.46 -11.01 -10.43
C LEU A 113 -14.10 -11.51 -9.14
N ILE A 114 -15.23 -12.22 -9.24
CA ILE A 114 -15.89 -12.89 -8.10
C ILE A 114 -14.97 -13.96 -7.51
N ALA A 115 -14.40 -14.83 -8.34
CA ALA A 115 -13.45 -15.85 -7.90
C ALA A 115 -12.23 -15.22 -7.22
N ALA A 116 -11.66 -14.16 -7.79
CA ALA A 116 -10.54 -13.44 -7.17
C ALA A 116 -10.91 -12.83 -5.82
N ALA A 117 -12.13 -12.29 -5.67
CA ALA A 117 -12.61 -11.76 -4.39
C ALA A 117 -12.78 -12.87 -3.34
N ILE A 118 -13.34 -14.02 -3.71
CA ILE A 118 -13.49 -15.19 -2.83
C ILE A 118 -12.12 -15.70 -2.38
N VAL A 119 -11.20 -15.91 -3.33
CA VAL A 119 -9.83 -16.36 -3.04
C VAL A 119 -9.11 -15.35 -2.14
N THR A 120 -9.26 -14.05 -2.40
CA THR A 120 -8.68 -13.00 -1.55
C THR A 120 -9.22 -13.06 -0.13
N GLY A 121 -10.54 -13.23 0.04
CA GLY A 121 -11.16 -13.33 1.36
C GLY A 121 -10.69 -14.56 2.13
N MET A 122 -10.61 -15.71 1.46
CA MET A 122 -10.09 -16.95 2.04
C MET A 122 -8.62 -16.84 2.44
N LEU A 123 -7.76 -16.34 1.55
CA LEU A 123 -6.34 -16.15 1.88
C LEU A 123 -6.17 -15.14 3.03
N SER A 124 -6.95 -14.06 3.04
CA SER A 124 -6.89 -13.06 4.11
C SER A 124 -7.34 -13.66 5.44
N PHE A 125 -8.42 -14.45 5.46
CA PHE A 125 -8.87 -15.14 6.66
C PHE A 125 -7.81 -16.11 7.19
N LEU A 126 -7.31 -17.01 6.34
CA LEU A 126 -6.29 -17.99 6.72
C LEU A 126 -5.00 -17.35 7.22
N LEU A 127 -4.54 -16.27 6.58
CA LEU A 127 -3.35 -15.54 7.04
C LEU A 127 -3.59 -14.85 8.37
N ARG A 128 -4.80 -14.32 8.63
CA ARG A 128 -5.14 -13.65 9.90
C ARG A 128 -5.37 -14.61 11.06
N LEU A 129 -5.63 -15.89 10.79
CA LEU A 129 -5.57 -16.93 11.81
C LEU A 129 -4.15 -17.11 12.35
N TRP A 130 -3.14 -16.88 11.51
CA TRP A 130 -1.73 -17.02 11.88
C TRP A 130 -1.10 -15.70 12.35
N VAL A 131 -1.32 -14.60 11.62
CA VAL A 131 -0.85 -13.24 11.94
C VAL A 131 -2.04 -12.29 11.91
N PRO A 132 -2.68 -12.03 13.06
CA PRO A 132 -3.80 -11.11 13.19
C PRO A 132 -3.48 -9.70 12.68
N VAL A 133 -4.51 -8.97 12.27
CA VAL A 133 -4.40 -7.56 11.87
C VAL A 133 -3.83 -6.72 13.00
N GLY A 134 -2.91 -5.81 12.66
CA GLY A 134 -2.20 -4.98 13.61
C GLY A 134 -0.89 -5.61 14.11
N GLN A 135 -0.65 -6.90 13.87
CA GLN A 135 0.62 -7.54 14.17
C GLN A 135 1.59 -7.47 12.99
N GLU A 136 2.85 -7.23 13.29
CA GLU A 136 3.94 -7.20 12.32
C GLU A 136 4.79 -8.46 12.45
N ARG A 137 5.09 -9.09 11.32
CA ARG A 137 6.04 -10.20 11.22
C ARG A 137 7.01 -9.90 10.09
N TRP A 138 8.31 -10.00 10.38
CA TRP A 138 9.38 -9.62 9.43
C TRP A 138 9.19 -8.21 8.87
N LEU A 139 8.87 -7.26 9.76
CA LEU A 139 8.68 -5.84 9.44
C LEU A 139 7.48 -5.55 8.52
N MET A 140 6.54 -6.51 8.37
CA MET A 140 5.40 -6.39 7.46
C MET A 140 4.12 -6.93 8.11
N GLN A 141 2.96 -6.39 7.74
CA GLN A 141 1.67 -6.89 8.20
C GLN A 141 1.18 -8.03 7.31
N ILE A 142 1.62 -9.25 7.64
CA ILE A 142 1.38 -10.46 6.83
C ILE A 142 -0.12 -10.77 6.66
N GLY A 143 -0.96 -10.38 7.61
CA GLY A 143 -2.42 -10.53 7.52
C GLY A 143 -3.11 -9.85 6.32
N TYR A 144 -2.39 -9.01 5.57
CA TYR A 144 -2.87 -8.39 4.32
C TYR A 144 -2.25 -8.99 3.03
N PHE A 145 -1.31 -9.94 3.13
CA PHE A 145 -0.60 -10.45 1.96
C PHE A 145 -1.49 -11.23 0.99
N GLY A 146 -2.62 -11.77 1.46
CA GLY A 146 -3.61 -12.42 0.60
C GLY A 146 -4.08 -11.50 -0.52
N SER A 147 -4.48 -10.26 -0.18
CA SER A 147 -4.88 -9.27 -1.18
C SER A 147 -3.72 -8.77 -2.03
N TYR A 148 -2.51 -8.69 -1.48
CA TYR A 148 -1.32 -8.25 -2.22
C TYR A 148 -0.90 -9.28 -3.28
N VAL A 149 -0.89 -10.56 -2.94
CA VAL A 149 -0.60 -11.68 -3.86
C VAL A 149 -1.62 -11.72 -4.99
N VAL A 150 -2.91 -11.73 -4.67
CA VAL A 150 -3.97 -11.82 -5.69
C VAL A 150 -3.95 -10.60 -6.61
N LEU A 151 -3.81 -9.38 -6.07
CA LEU A 151 -3.76 -8.17 -6.89
C LEU A 151 -2.51 -8.11 -7.76
N PHE A 152 -1.34 -8.46 -7.23
CA PHE A 152 -0.12 -8.49 -8.03
C PHE A 152 -0.20 -9.51 -9.17
N ALA A 153 -0.70 -10.71 -8.89
CA ALA A 153 -0.91 -11.75 -9.88
C ALA A 153 -1.93 -11.32 -10.95
N ALA A 154 -3.05 -10.71 -10.54
CA ALA A 154 -4.04 -10.15 -11.46
C ALA A 154 -3.43 -9.05 -12.34
N GLY A 155 -2.57 -8.19 -11.76
CA GLY A 155 -1.82 -7.18 -12.51
C GLY A 155 -0.94 -7.82 -13.58
N CYS A 156 -0.19 -8.86 -13.22
CA CYS A 156 0.65 -9.59 -14.16
C CYS A 156 -0.17 -10.25 -15.28
N ALA A 157 -1.27 -10.93 -14.93
CA ALA A 157 -2.13 -11.64 -15.88
C ALA A 157 -2.82 -10.70 -16.89
N THR A 158 -3.10 -9.46 -16.48
CA THR A 158 -3.82 -8.46 -17.29
C THR A 158 -2.89 -7.46 -18.01
N ALA A 159 -1.57 -7.56 -17.79
CA ALA A 159 -0.58 -6.65 -18.35
C ALA A 159 -0.55 -6.66 -19.88
N ARG A 160 -0.53 -7.86 -20.49
CA ARG A 160 -0.41 -8.02 -21.94
C ARG A 160 -1.69 -7.67 -22.68
N SER A 161 -2.84 -7.95 -22.07
CA SER A 161 -4.15 -7.56 -22.58
C SER A 161 -4.50 -6.10 -22.29
N ARG A 162 -3.57 -5.32 -21.70
CA ARG A 162 -3.76 -3.93 -21.28
C ARG A 162 -5.12 -3.65 -20.64
N TRP A 163 -5.66 -4.63 -19.91
CA TRP A 163 -7.07 -4.58 -19.53
C TRP A 163 -7.35 -3.45 -18.55
N LEU A 164 -6.41 -3.14 -17.65
CA LEU A 164 -6.53 -2.02 -16.71
C LEU A 164 -6.72 -0.66 -17.40
N GLU A 165 -6.18 -0.48 -18.60
CA GLU A 165 -6.35 0.74 -19.43
C GLU A 165 -7.72 0.78 -20.15
N ARG A 166 -8.40 -0.37 -20.23
CA ARG A 166 -9.63 -0.58 -21.00
C ARG A 166 -10.84 -0.96 -20.14
N ILE A 167 -10.77 -0.77 -18.82
CA ILE A 167 -11.92 -1.02 -17.94
C ILE A 167 -13.08 -0.13 -18.33
N GLU A 168 -14.23 -0.76 -18.61
CA GLU A 168 -15.47 -0.10 -18.99
C GLU A 168 -16.40 0.12 -17.80
N GLY A 169 -17.37 1.01 -17.97
CA GLY A 169 -18.40 1.26 -16.96
C GLY A 169 -19.28 0.05 -16.69
N SER A 170 -19.51 -0.81 -17.70
CA SER A 170 -20.22 -2.09 -17.57
C SER A 170 -19.56 -3.03 -16.55
N THR A 171 -18.23 -3.04 -16.50
CA THR A 171 -17.47 -3.82 -15.51
C THR A 171 -17.35 -3.10 -14.17
N ALA A 172 -17.04 -1.80 -14.17
CA ALA A 172 -16.74 -1.07 -12.93
C ALA A 172 -17.99 -0.72 -12.10
N ARG A 173 -19.13 -0.41 -12.73
CA ARG A 173 -20.34 0.06 -12.02
C ARG A 173 -20.90 -0.95 -11.01
N PRO A 174 -21.09 -2.25 -11.35
CA PRO A 174 -21.57 -3.23 -10.38
C PRO A 174 -20.67 -3.29 -9.14
N TRP A 175 -19.36 -3.41 -9.32
CA TRP A 175 -18.40 -3.47 -8.22
C TRP A 175 -18.36 -2.19 -7.39
N ARG A 176 -18.47 -1.02 -8.02
CA ARG A 176 -18.60 0.24 -7.27
C ARG A 176 -19.83 0.25 -6.39
N ILE A 177 -20.98 -0.18 -6.91
CA ILE A 177 -22.23 -0.27 -6.14
C ILE A 177 -22.05 -1.28 -4.99
N THR A 178 -21.47 -2.44 -5.26
CA THR A 178 -21.10 -3.43 -4.23
C THR A 178 -20.24 -2.80 -3.15
N ALA A 179 -19.19 -2.04 -3.48
CA ALA A 179 -18.36 -1.39 -2.47
C ALA A 179 -19.13 -0.34 -1.66
N TRP A 180 -20.00 0.46 -2.30
CA TRP A 180 -20.85 1.44 -1.59
C TRP A 180 -21.84 0.79 -0.63
N ILE A 181 -22.40 -0.37 -0.99
CA ILE A 181 -23.30 -1.13 -0.13
C ILE A 181 -22.51 -1.86 0.95
N CYS A 182 -21.43 -2.56 0.61
CA CYS A 182 -20.64 -3.34 1.55
C CYS A 182 -19.92 -2.46 2.58
N ALA A 183 -19.39 -1.29 2.21
CA ALA A 183 -18.62 -0.44 3.11
C ALA A 183 -19.32 -0.17 4.47
N PRO A 184 -20.59 0.30 4.52
CA PRO A 184 -21.30 0.48 5.78
C PRO A 184 -21.74 -0.84 6.45
N LEU A 185 -21.91 -1.93 5.69
CA LEU A 185 -22.45 -3.19 6.23
C LEU A 185 -21.59 -3.80 7.35
N LEU A 186 -20.27 -3.64 7.31
CA LEU A 186 -19.41 -4.12 8.40
C LEU A 186 -19.67 -3.36 9.71
N PHE A 187 -19.88 -2.05 9.64
CA PHE A 187 -20.21 -1.23 10.80
C PHE A 187 -21.61 -1.55 11.32
N VAL A 188 -22.58 -1.71 10.42
CA VAL A 188 -23.94 -2.15 10.77
C VAL A 188 -23.90 -3.51 11.45
N TYR A 189 -23.13 -4.46 10.92
CA TYR A 189 -22.94 -5.77 11.54
C TYR A 189 -22.35 -5.65 12.96
N GLY A 190 -21.32 -4.82 13.15
CA GLY A 190 -20.77 -4.55 14.48
C GLY A 190 -21.82 -3.98 15.46
N LEU A 191 -22.63 -3.03 15.03
CA LEU A 191 -23.71 -2.46 15.84
C LEU A 191 -24.75 -3.52 16.23
N LEU A 192 -25.21 -4.32 15.26
CA LEU A 192 -26.17 -5.41 15.49
C LEU A 192 -25.60 -6.50 16.40
N ALA A 193 -24.31 -6.82 16.26
CA ALA A 193 -23.58 -7.75 17.12
C ALA A 193 -23.38 -7.23 18.55
N GLY A 194 -23.76 -5.97 18.83
CA GLY A 194 -23.70 -5.39 20.16
C GLY A 194 -22.39 -4.67 20.50
N ALA A 195 -21.56 -4.33 19.50
CA ALA A 195 -20.31 -3.59 19.74
C ALA A 195 -20.53 -2.28 20.50
N ALA A 196 -21.61 -1.55 20.19
CA ALA A 196 -22.00 -0.34 20.92
C ALA A 196 -22.46 -0.59 22.37
N ARG A 197 -22.78 -1.85 22.71
CA ARG A 197 -23.17 -2.30 24.05
C ARG A 197 -21.99 -2.95 24.80
N GLY A 198 -20.77 -2.84 24.28
CA GLY A 198 -19.56 -3.40 24.88
C GLY A 198 -19.34 -4.89 24.59
N VAL A 199 -20.13 -5.52 23.72
CA VAL A 199 -19.88 -6.89 23.28
C VAL A 199 -18.60 -6.93 22.43
N PRO A 200 -17.62 -7.80 22.72
CA PRO A 200 -16.40 -7.89 21.93
C PRO A 200 -16.70 -8.16 20.45
N PHE A 201 -16.21 -7.29 19.58
CA PHE A 201 -16.32 -7.42 18.12
C PHE A 201 -14.93 -7.32 17.51
N ASP A 202 -14.18 -8.42 17.60
CA ASP A 202 -12.81 -8.48 17.09
C ASP A 202 -12.75 -8.98 15.65
N THR A 203 -12.28 -8.12 14.75
CA THR A 203 -12.09 -8.42 13.33
C THR A 203 -10.64 -8.75 12.98
N SER A 204 -9.72 -8.68 13.95
CA SER A 204 -8.29 -8.79 13.71
C SER A 204 -7.85 -10.19 13.32
N GLY A 205 -8.49 -11.23 13.85
CA GLY A 205 -8.16 -12.62 13.54
C GLY A 205 -8.98 -13.61 14.37
N GLY A 206 -8.56 -14.88 14.33
CA GLY A 206 -9.20 -15.98 15.06
C GLY A 206 -10.39 -16.63 14.33
N TRP A 207 -10.83 -17.76 14.87
CA TRP A 207 -11.94 -18.55 14.35
C TRP A 207 -13.30 -17.95 14.76
N THR A 208 -13.53 -16.70 14.37
CA THR A 208 -14.74 -15.95 14.73
C THR A 208 -15.47 -15.44 13.49
N LEU A 209 -16.79 -15.26 13.61
CA LEU A 209 -17.61 -14.74 12.52
C LEU A 209 -17.25 -13.29 12.14
N PRO A 210 -16.90 -12.38 13.07
CA PRO A 210 -16.40 -11.05 12.73
C PRO A 210 -15.11 -11.05 11.93
N ALA A 211 -14.14 -11.90 12.27
CA ALA A 211 -12.89 -12.03 11.52
C ALA A 211 -13.14 -12.57 10.10
N LEU A 212 -14.01 -13.58 9.96
CA LEU A 212 -14.41 -14.11 8.66
C LEU A 212 -15.16 -13.05 7.82
N ALA A 213 -16.11 -12.35 8.42
CA ALA A 213 -16.88 -11.29 7.78
C ALA A 213 -15.96 -10.17 7.27
N TYR A 214 -15.01 -9.70 8.09
CA TYR A 214 -14.04 -8.68 7.70
C TYR A 214 -13.12 -9.15 6.56
N ALA A 215 -12.68 -10.41 6.58
CA ALA A 215 -11.83 -10.97 5.53
C ALA A 215 -12.50 -10.98 4.16
N PHE A 216 -13.80 -11.29 4.07
CA PHE A 216 -14.55 -11.24 2.81
C PHE A 216 -15.09 -9.86 2.45
N TRP A 217 -15.33 -9.01 3.45
CA TRP A 217 -15.74 -7.63 3.25
C TRP A 217 -14.65 -6.82 2.52
N GLU A 218 -13.39 -6.99 2.91
CA GLU A 218 -12.25 -6.24 2.35
C GLU A 218 -12.16 -6.31 0.82
N PRO A 219 -12.10 -7.49 0.16
CA PRO A 219 -11.97 -7.57 -1.29
C PRO A 219 -13.16 -6.97 -2.03
N LEU A 220 -14.38 -7.09 -1.50
CA LEU A 220 -15.59 -6.51 -2.11
C LEU A 220 -15.51 -4.97 -2.16
N VAL A 221 -15.11 -4.36 -1.05
CA VAL A 221 -14.91 -2.91 -0.97
C VAL A 221 -13.71 -2.48 -1.80
N ALA A 222 -12.58 -3.17 -1.68
CA ALA A 222 -11.36 -2.85 -2.38
C ALA A 222 -11.53 -2.91 -3.90
N TRP A 223 -12.18 -3.95 -4.45
CA TRP A 223 -12.37 -4.08 -5.91
C TRP A 223 -13.26 -2.98 -6.46
N GLY A 224 -14.35 -2.64 -5.77
CA GLY A 224 -15.22 -1.56 -6.20
C GLY A 224 -14.51 -0.20 -6.23
N ILE A 225 -13.66 0.07 -5.24
CA ILE A 225 -12.82 1.27 -5.23
C ILE A 225 -11.81 1.22 -6.37
N ILE A 226 -11.05 0.13 -6.51
CA ILE A 226 -9.98 -0.02 -7.52
C ILE A 226 -10.55 0.12 -8.94
N LEU A 227 -11.55 -0.69 -9.29
CA LEU A 227 -12.16 -0.66 -10.63
C LEU A 227 -12.84 0.68 -10.90
N GLY A 228 -13.47 1.27 -9.88
CA GLY A 228 -14.08 2.58 -9.99
C GLY A 228 -13.08 3.71 -10.23
N MET A 229 -11.94 3.68 -9.54
CA MET A 229 -10.85 4.62 -9.75
C MET A 229 -10.23 4.46 -11.14
N LEU A 230 -9.92 3.23 -11.56
CA LEU A 230 -9.35 2.96 -12.89
C LEU A 230 -10.28 3.44 -14.01
N TRP A 231 -11.58 3.12 -13.91
CA TRP A 231 -12.58 3.61 -14.86
C TRP A 231 -12.66 5.14 -14.86
N ARG A 232 -12.68 5.78 -13.68
CA ARG A 232 -12.78 7.25 -13.57
C ARG A 232 -11.56 7.96 -14.11
N PHE A 233 -10.34 7.45 -13.90
CA PHE A 233 -9.13 8.04 -14.46
C PHE A 233 -9.03 7.83 -15.97
N ARG A 234 -9.51 6.69 -16.49
CA ARG A 234 -9.62 6.46 -17.94
C ARG A 234 -10.51 7.52 -18.61
N VAL A 235 -11.69 7.78 -18.06
CA VAL A 235 -12.67 8.72 -18.65
C VAL A 235 -12.32 10.19 -18.33
N GLY A 236 -11.76 10.48 -17.16
CA GLY A 236 -11.49 11.84 -16.67
C GLY A 236 -10.17 12.48 -17.14
N GLY A 237 -9.31 11.72 -17.83
CA GLY A 237 -8.04 12.20 -18.38
C GLY A 237 -6.94 12.44 -17.33
N ALA A 238 -5.78 12.91 -17.79
CA ALA A 238 -4.53 12.98 -17.02
C ALA A 238 -4.39 14.21 -16.10
N ARG A 239 -5.49 14.77 -15.59
CA ARG A 239 -5.52 16.03 -14.80
C ARG A 239 -4.61 16.02 -13.56
N HIS A 240 -4.27 14.83 -13.04
CA HIS A 240 -3.45 14.66 -11.84
C HIS A 240 -2.03 14.15 -12.12
N SER A 241 -1.63 14.04 -13.39
CA SER A 241 -0.32 13.50 -13.79
C SER A 241 0.87 14.30 -13.24
N ALA A 242 0.71 15.61 -13.05
CA ALA A 242 1.74 16.49 -12.48
C ALA A 242 2.19 16.09 -11.06
N TRP A 243 1.37 15.36 -10.32
CA TRP A 243 1.68 14.91 -8.96
C TRP A 243 2.38 13.55 -8.95
N ALA A 244 2.21 12.74 -10.01
CA ALA A 244 2.74 11.38 -10.06
C ALA A 244 4.27 11.34 -9.97
N GLY A 245 4.95 12.31 -10.57
CA GLY A 245 6.42 12.37 -10.61
C GLY A 245 7.10 12.51 -9.25
N SER A 246 6.40 13.02 -8.23
CA SER A 246 6.94 13.17 -6.86
C SER A 246 6.22 12.32 -5.82
N ALA A 247 5.30 11.45 -6.23
CA ALA A 247 4.50 10.66 -5.31
C ALA A 247 5.34 9.70 -4.46
N TYR A 248 6.34 9.04 -5.06
CA TYR A 248 7.22 8.11 -4.33
C TYR A 248 8.15 8.84 -3.35
N ALA A 249 8.71 9.98 -3.77
CA ALA A 249 9.48 10.87 -2.90
C ALA A 249 8.65 11.38 -1.71
N ALA A 250 7.42 11.83 -1.95
CA ALA A 250 6.48 12.26 -0.91
C ALA A 250 6.15 11.12 0.05
N TYR A 251 5.95 9.91 -0.47
CA TYR A 251 5.71 8.72 0.32
C TYR A 251 6.90 8.34 1.22
N ILE A 252 8.14 8.61 0.82
CA ILE A 252 9.30 8.37 1.69
C ILE A 252 9.41 9.42 2.79
N LEU A 253 9.08 10.69 2.48
CA LEU A 253 9.27 11.82 3.39
C LEU A 253 8.09 12.07 4.34
N HIS A 254 6.92 11.49 4.08
CA HIS A 254 5.73 11.80 4.89
C HIS A 254 5.83 11.46 6.39
N PRO A 255 6.55 10.40 6.85
CA PRO A 255 6.54 10.06 8.28
C PRO A 255 7.07 11.17 9.19
N PRO A 256 8.28 11.74 8.97
CA PRO A 256 8.75 12.83 9.81
C PRO A 256 7.89 14.10 9.68
N VAL A 257 7.30 14.33 8.51
CA VAL A 257 6.37 15.47 8.30
C VAL A 257 5.12 15.32 9.16
N VAL A 258 4.49 14.15 9.14
CA VAL A 258 3.26 13.89 9.90
C VAL A 258 3.55 13.90 11.40
N VAL A 259 4.68 13.36 11.85
CA VAL A 259 5.08 13.42 13.27
C VAL A 259 5.33 14.86 13.69
N ALA A 260 6.10 15.65 12.93
CA ALA A 260 6.33 17.06 13.24
C ALA A 260 5.02 17.86 13.32
N LEU A 261 4.09 17.66 12.37
CA LEU A 261 2.77 18.28 12.43
C LEU A 261 1.96 17.82 13.64
N GLY A 262 2.05 16.55 14.02
CA GLY A 262 1.40 16.02 15.22
C GLY A 262 1.88 16.72 16.50
N LEU A 263 3.19 16.99 16.59
CA LEU A 263 3.79 17.74 17.70
C LEU A 263 3.35 19.20 17.71
N LEU A 264 3.33 19.86 16.55
CA LEU A 264 2.90 21.25 16.41
C LEU A 264 1.40 21.43 16.72
N LEU A 265 0.59 20.42 16.44
CA LEU A 265 -0.87 20.43 16.68
C LEU A 265 -1.27 19.80 18.03
N ALA A 266 -0.30 19.56 18.92
CA ALA A 266 -0.52 18.94 20.22
C ALA A 266 -1.29 19.83 21.22
N ASP A 267 -1.60 21.08 20.86
CA ASP A 267 -2.37 22.03 21.68
C ASP A 267 -3.70 21.40 22.13
N PRO A 268 -3.95 21.25 23.46
CA PRO A 268 -5.12 20.56 24.01
C PRO A 268 -6.46 21.18 23.62
N VAL A 269 -6.50 22.46 23.24
CA VAL A 269 -7.74 23.20 22.93
C VAL A 269 -8.31 22.80 21.56
N LEU A 270 -7.47 22.35 20.63
CA LEU A 270 -7.91 22.08 19.26
C LEU A 270 -8.71 20.76 19.17
N PRO A 271 -9.94 20.75 18.59
CA PRO A 271 -10.71 19.51 18.43
C PRO A 271 -9.97 18.47 17.58
N ASN A 272 -10.08 17.18 17.94
CA ASN A 272 -9.39 16.08 17.25
C ASN A 272 -9.74 15.99 15.75
N SER A 273 -10.97 16.30 15.36
CA SER A 273 -11.41 16.33 13.95
C SER A 273 -10.66 17.41 13.15
N LEU A 274 -10.43 18.57 13.76
CA LEU A 274 -9.71 19.66 13.13
C LEU A 274 -8.21 19.38 13.08
N ARG A 275 -7.63 18.80 14.15
CA ARG A 275 -6.24 18.27 14.12
C ARG A 275 -6.04 17.29 12.96
N PHE A 276 -6.97 16.35 12.81
CA PHE A 276 -6.94 15.36 11.72
C PHE A 276 -7.01 16.03 10.34
N ALA A 277 -7.95 16.97 10.15
CA ALA A 277 -8.10 17.69 8.89
C ALA A 277 -6.84 18.50 8.52
N ILE A 278 -6.28 19.24 9.48
CA ILE A 278 -5.07 20.05 9.27
C ILE A 278 -3.88 19.13 9.00
N ALA A 279 -3.62 18.14 9.86
CA ALA A 279 -2.51 17.21 9.70
C ALA A 279 -2.58 16.46 8.36
N GLY A 280 -3.78 16.05 7.91
CA GLY A 280 -3.99 15.40 6.64
C GLY A 280 -3.71 16.32 5.44
N LEU A 281 -4.34 17.49 5.40
CA LEU A 281 -4.19 18.43 4.27
C LEU A 281 -2.78 19.00 4.18
N VAL A 282 -2.28 19.55 5.29
CA VAL A 282 -0.94 20.14 5.35
C VAL A 282 0.13 19.08 5.20
N GLY A 283 -0.05 17.90 5.80
CA GLY A 283 0.89 16.78 5.69
C GLY A 283 1.05 16.31 4.24
N VAL A 284 -0.06 16.19 3.49
CA VAL A 284 0.00 15.87 2.05
C VAL A 284 0.73 16.96 1.28
N LEU A 285 0.36 18.23 1.45
CA LEU A 285 0.97 19.34 0.72
C LEU A 285 2.47 19.46 0.98
N LEU A 286 2.89 19.41 2.25
CA LEU A 286 4.29 19.47 2.66
C LEU A 286 5.07 18.26 2.16
N SER A 287 4.51 17.05 2.25
CA SER A 287 5.18 15.84 1.76
C SER A 287 5.45 15.90 0.25
N PHE A 288 4.47 16.38 -0.54
CA PHE A 288 4.65 16.57 -1.98
C PHE A 288 5.62 17.70 -2.31
N LEU A 289 5.58 18.80 -1.56
CA LEU A 289 6.49 19.93 -1.74
C LEU A 289 7.94 19.50 -1.46
N LEU A 290 8.19 18.87 -0.31
CA LEU A 290 9.50 18.32 0.05
C LEU A 290 9.95 17.24 -0.93
N GLY A 291 9.03 16.38 -1.38
CA GLY A 291 9.32 15.38 -2.41
C GLY A 291 9.80 16.02 -3.72
N ARG A 292 9.18 17.13 -4.15
CA ARG A 292 9.64 17.88 -5.35
C ARG A 292 11.01 18.51 -5.15
N PHE A 293 11.32 19.02 -3.95
CA PHE A 293 12.64 19.54 -3.64
C PHE A 293 13.69 18.42 -3.61
N MET A 294 13.39 17.27 -3.01
CA MET A 294 14.29 16.11 -2.97
C MET A 294 14.66 15.62 -4.38
N LEU A 295 13.72 15.68 -5.33
CA LEU A 295 14.00 15.34 -6.73
C LEU A 295 14.92 16.34 -7.47
N ARG A 296 15.25 17.49 -6.87
CA ARG A 296 16.26 18.42 -7.41
C ARG A 296 17.69 18.02 -7.03
N ILE A 297 17.86 17.14 -6.04
CA ILE A 297 19.18 16.67 -5.60
C ILE A 297 19.81 15.81 -6.74
N PRO A 298 21.08 16.04 -7.10
CA PRO A 298 21.77 15.23 -8.09
C PRO A 298 21.70 13.74 -7.76
N GLY A 299 21.28 12.91 -8.72
CA GLY A 299 21.15 11.46 -8.56
C GLY A 299 19.82 10.98 -7.96
N ALA A 300 19.06 11.83 -7.27
CA ALA A 300 17.77 11.44 -6.65
C ALA A 300 16.78 10.91 -7.69
N LYS A 301 16.66 11.54 -8.87
CA LYS A 301 15.78 11.09 -9.96
C LYS A 301 16.13 9.72 -10.56
N ARG A 302 17.34 9.19 -10.31
CA ARG A 302 17.71 7.84 -10.77
C ARG A 302 17.14 6.77 -9.83
N VAL A 303 16.94 7.14 -8.57
CA VAL A 303 16.48 6.26 -7.49
C VAL A 303 14.97 6.40 -7.28
N LEU A 304 14.46 7.64 -7.29
CA LEU A 304 13.09 8.02 -6.92
C LEU A 304 12.16 8.26 -8.10
#